data_AF-A0A7I4YBG2-F1
#
_entry.id   AF-A0A7I4YBG2-F1
#
_cell.length_a   1.000
_cell.length_b   1.000
_cell.length_c   1.000
_cell.angle_alpha   90.00
_cell.angle_beta   90.00
_cell.angle_gamma   90.00
#
_symmetry.space_group_name_H-M   'P 1'
#
loop_
_entity.id
_entity.type
_entity.pdbx_description
1 polymer ?
#
loop_
_entity_poly.entity_id
_entity_poly.type
_entity_poly.pdbx_seq_one_letter_code
_entity_poly.pdbx_strand_id
1 'polypeptide(L)'
;MDPSIRCSICLDVLVEAIVLRCGHSFCELCLDEAVNVDDRCPECRRHTHGVLISNLRLNDCIHHIMKEDSRKFAEFNRRKARNKALMGLRREARAVTYSILHKIEKPLTLQEIEDEWMTTRRLPSFPDVLRAELHRTILSSPSIFQMIEQNNERRVKLTNFGNEEVVEN
;
A
#
# COMPACT_ATOMS: atom_id res chain seq x y z
N MET A 1 12.96 -22.77 11.55
CA MET A 1 11.76 -22.45 10.75
C MET A 1 12.22 -22.31 9.32
N ASP A 2 11.49 -22.87 8.36
CA ASP A 2 11.90 -22.95 6.95
C ASP A 2 12.09 -21.54 6.34
N PRO A 3 13.26 -21.22 5.75
CA PRO A 3 13.48 -19.97 5.03
C PRO A 3 12.50 -19.72 3.88
N SER A 4 11.95 -20.78 3.27
CA SER A 4 11.06 -20.70 2.11
C SER A 4 9.72 -19.98 2.39
N ILE A 5 9.34 -19.87 3.67
CA ILE A 5 8.10 -19.21 4.12
C ILE A 5 8.34 -17.88 4.83
N ARG A 6 9.56 -17.33 4.78
CA ARG A 6 9.90 -16.04 5.39
C ARG A 6 9.86 -14.93 4.36
N CYS A 7 9.27 -13.80 4.73
CA CYS A 7 9.34 -12.56 3.98
C CYS A 7 10.76 -12.01 4.04
N SER A 8 11.37 -11.72 2.90
CA SER A 8 12.72 -11.14 2.82
C SER A 8 12.78 -9.67 3.27
N ILE A 9 11.64 -8.99 3.38
CA ILE A 9 11.56 -7.59 3.86
C ILE A 9 11.56 -7.53 5.40
N CYS A 10 10.61 -8.20 6.05
CA CYS A 10 10.47 -8.14 7.51
C CYS A 10 11.17 -9.29 8.23
N LEU A 11 11.78 -10.22 7.48
CA LEU A 11 12.52 -11.39 7.98
C LEU A 11 11.68 -12.31 8.89
N ASP A 12 10.37 -12.31 8.73
CA ASP A 12 9.43 -13.11 9.53
C ASP A 12 8.46 -13.85 8.60
N VAL A 13 7.70 -14.81 9.13
CA VAL A 13 6.77 -15.65 8.36
C VAL A 13 5.87 -14.80 7.47
N LEU A 14 5.66 -15.22 6.23
CA LEU A 14 4.78 -14.52 5.30
C LEU A 14 3.35 -14.44 5.87
N VAL A 15 2.76 -13.25 5.80
CA VAL A 15 1.40 -12.96 6.26
C VAL A 15 0.65 -12.42 5.06
N GLU A 16 -0.42 -13.11 4.65
CA GLU A 16 -1.14 -12.83 3.40
C GLU A 16 -0.16 -12.71 2.23
N ALA A 17 0.49 -13.83 1.90
CA ALA A 17 1.56 -13.88 0.91
C ALA A 17 1.09 -13.38 -0.45
N ILE A 18 1.84 -12.45 -1.03
CA ILE A 18 1.69 -11.98 -2.40
C ILE A 18 2.89 -12.47 -3.20
N VAL A 19 2.62 -13.11 -4.34
CA VAL A 19 3.61 -13.53 -5.32
C VAL A 19 3.66 -12.54 -6.48
N LEU A 20 4.88 -12.16 -6.86
CA LEU A 20 5.15 -11.36 -8.06
C LEU A 20 5.36 -12.26 -9.28
N ARG A 21 5.27 -11.73 -10.51
CA ARG A 21 5.57 -12.48 -11.74
C ARG A 21 6.98 -13.08 -11.78
N CYS A 22 7.92 -12.50 -11.04
CA CYS A 22 9.28 -13.04 -10.92
C CYS A 22 9.38 -14.28 -10.00
N GLY A 23 8.29 -14.68 -9.33
CA GLY A 23 8.20 -15.84 -8.43
C GLY A 23 8.44 -15.54 -6.95
N HIS A 24 9.05 -14.40 -6.61
CA HIS A 24 9.31 -14.03 -5.21
C HIS A 24 8.02 -13.65 -4.48
N SER A 25 7.95 -14.02 -3.20
CA SER A 25 6.78 -13.84 -2.34
C SER A 25 7.10 -13.00 -1.11
N PHE A 26 6.17 -12.12 -0.74
CA PHE A 26 6.31 -11.17 0.37
C PHE A 26 5.00 -11.09 1.16
N CYS A 27 5.03 -10.54 2.37
CA CYS A 27 3.78 -10.16 3.05
C CYS A 27 3.08 -9.08 2.23
N GLU A 28 1.75 -9.15 2.11
CA GLU A 28 0.96 -8.11 1.44
C GLU A 28 1.36 -6.70 1.90
N LEU A 29 1.34 -6.48 3.22
CA LEU A 29 1.69 -5.18 3.80
C LEU A 29 3.12 -4.73 3.49
N CYS A 30 4.09 -5.64 3.50
CA CYS A 30 5.49 -5.30 3.24
C CYS A 30 5.71 -4.95 1.77
N LEU A 31 5.08 -5.70 0.87
CA LEU A 31 5.17 -5.45 -0.56
C LEU A 31 4.49 -4.14 -0.93
N ASP A 32 3.32 -3.88 -0.35
CA ASP A 32 2.55 -2.64 -0.50
C ASP A 32 3.38 -1.39 -0.14
N GLU A 33 4.21 -1.45 0.91
CA GLU A 33 5.15 -0.37 1.24
C GLU A 33 6.29 -0.24 0.22
N ALA A 34 6.85 -1.36 -0.22
CA ALA A 34 8.00 -1.37 -1.10
C ALA A 34 7.66 -0.86 -2.52
N VAL A 35 6.58 -1.36 -3.11
CA VAL A 35 6.21 -1.04 -4.51
C VAL A 35 5.62 0.36 -4.68
N ASN A 36 5.14 0.95 -3.59
CA ASN A 36 4.73 2.36 -3.55
C ASN A 36 5.92 3.31 -3.75
N VAL A 37 7.13 2.89 -3.36
CA VAL A 37 8.37 3.66 -3.51
C VAL A 37 9.06 3.36 -4.83
N ASP A 38 9.13 2.08 -5.21
CA ASP A 38 9.82 1.59 -6.41
C ASP A 38 9.10 0.35 -6.96
N ASP A 39 8.57 0.40 -8.19
CA ASP A 39 7.83 -0.70 -8.84
C ASP A 39 8.73 -1.88 -9.26
N ARG A 40 9.69 -2.26 -8.42
CA ARG A 40 10.61 -3.38 -8.64
C ARG A 40 10.57 -4.35 -7.48
N CYS A 41 10.73 -5.64 -7.81
CA CYS A 41 10.86 -6.69 -6.83
C CYS A 41 12.01 -6.39 -5.85
N PRO A 42 11.77 -6.38 -4.52
CA PRO A 42 12.81 -6.12 -3.53
C PRO A 42 14.00 -7.09 -3.58
N GLU A 43 13.80 -8.31 -4.10
CA GLU A 43 14.85 -9.33 -4.19
C GLU A 43 15.61 -9.28 -5.53
N CYS A 44 14.91 -9.40 -6.65
CA CYS A 44 15.56 -9.55 -7.96
C CYS A 44 15.52 -8.29 -8.84
N ARG A 45 14.93 -7.19 -8.34
CA ARG A 45 14.84 -5.89 -9.02
C ARG A 45 14.10 -5.88 -10.36
N ARG A 46 13.47 -6.98 -10.76
CA ARG A 46 12.57 -7.00 -11.94
C ARG A 46 11.31 -6.19 -11.67
N HIS A 47 10.84 -5.46 -12.68
CA HIS A 47 9.61 -4.68 -12.60
C HIS A 47 8.40 -5.53 -12.22
N THR A 48 7.53 -5.00 -11.36
CA THR A 48 6.29 -5.69 -10.99
C THR A 48 5.19 -5.44 -12.03
N HIS A 49 5.24 -4.31 -12.73
CA HIS A 49 4.20 -3.83 -13.66
C HIS A 49 2.81 -3.88 -13.00
N GLY A 50 2.74 -3.56 -11.70
CA GLY A 50 1.50 -3.54 -10.92
C GLY A 50 0.80 -4.89 -10.71
N VAL A 51 1.41 -6.02 -11.08
CA VAL A 51 0.76 -7.34 -10.91
C VAL A 51 1.15 -7.96 -9.58
N LEU A 52 0.19 -7.93 -8.66
CA LEU A 52 0.28 -8.48 -7.31
C LEU A 52 -0.76 -9.60 -7.16
N ILE A 53 -0.31 -10.84 -6.94
CA ILE A 53 -1.20 -12.01 -6.89
C ILE A 53 -1.15 -12.64 -5.50
N SER A 54 -2.30 -12.83 -4.85
CA SER A 54 -2.36 -13.55 -3.59
C SER A 54 -2.03 -15.03 -3.78
N ASN A 55 -1.08 -15.54 -3.00
CA ASN A 55 -0.71 -16.95 -3.00
C ASN A 55 -1.51 -17.72 -1.94
N LEU A 56 -2.76 -18.05 -2.27
CA LEU A 56 -3.69 -18.71 -1.37
C LEU A 56 -3.17 -20.06 -0.86
N ARG A 57 -2.51 -20.84 -1.73
CA ARG A 57 -1.96 -22.16 -1.35
C ARG A 57 -0.79 -22.03 -0.38
N LEU A 58 0.10 -21.07 -0.61
CA LEU A 58 1.19 -20.81 0.35
C LEU A 58 0.62 -20.34 1.70
N ASN A 59 -0.43 -19.52 1.70
CA ASN A 59 -1.11 -19.10 2.93
C ASN A 59 -1.71 -20.30 3.69
N ASP A 60 -2.34 -21.25 2.99
CA ASP A 60 -2.87 -22.49 3.59
C ASP A 60 -1.72 -23.29 4.24
N CYS A 61 -0.64 -23.52 3.50
CA CYS A 61 0.53 -24.25 4.00
C CYS A 61 1.14 -23.59 5.24
N ILE A 62 1.35 -22.27 5.20
CA ILE A 62 1.88 -21.50 6.34
C ILE A 62 0.96 -21.65 7.54
N HIS A 63 -0.36 -21.51 7.36
CA HIS A 63 -1.32 -21.64 8.44
C HIS A 63 -1.22 -23.02 9.11
N HIS A 64 -1.10 -24.09 8.32
CA HIS A 64 -0.92 -25.45 8.86
C HIS A 64 0.40 -25.60 9.62
N ILE A 65 1.52 -25.13 9.07
CA ILE A 65 2.84 -25.18 9.72
C ILE A 65 2.83 -24.40 11.03
N MET A 66 2.25 -23.20 11.05
CA MET A 66 2.22 -22.36 12.26
C MET A 66 1.39 -23.01 13.38
N LYS A 67 0.33 -23.76 13.02
CA LYS A 67 -0.59 -24.40 13.97
C LYS A 67 0.08 -25.47 14.85
N GLU A 68 1.24 -25.99 14.44
CA GLU A 68 2.00 -26.98 15.21
C GLU A 68 2.56 -26.43 16.53
N ASP A 69 2.78 -25.11 16.61
CA ASP A 69 3.30 -24.43 17.80
C ASP A 69 2.32 -23.34 18.25
N SER A 70 1.55 -23.62 19.30
CA SER A 70 0.50 -22.72 19.82
C SER A 70 1.00 -21.30 20.11
N ARG A 71 2.24 -21.15 20.60
CA ARG A 71 2.81 -19.83 20.91
C ARG A 71 3.10 -19.06 19.62
N LYS A 72 3.77 -19.68 18.65
CA LYS A 72 4.06 -19.07 17.35
C LYS A 72 2.78 -18.79 16.56
N PHE A 73 1.79 -19.69 16.63
CA PHE A 73 0.50 -19.50 15.98
C PHE A 73 -0.25 -18.28 16.53
N ALA A 74 -0.27 -18.09 17.85
CA ALA A 74 -0.89 -16.93 18.47
C ALA A 74 -0.21 -15.62 18.05
N GLU A 75 1.13 -15.61 17.97
CA GLU A 75 1.89 -14.46 17.48
C GLU A 75 1.63 -14.17 16.01
N PHE A 76 1.67 -15.19 15.16
CA PHE A 76 1.33 -15.10 13.74
C PHE A 76 -0.07 -14.52 13.53
N ASN A 77 -1.08 -15.00 14.28
CA ASN A 77 -2.45 -14.50 14.17
C ASN A 77 -2.59 -13.05 14.65
N ARG A 78 -1.88 -12.64 15.72
CA ARG A 78 -1.85 -11.23 16.13
C ARG A 78 -1.26 -10.34 15.04
N ARG A 79 -0.15 -10.78 14.42
CA ARG A 79 0.49 -10.05 13.31
C ARG A 79 -0.42 -10.01 12.07
N LYS A 80 -1.09 -11.12 11.73
CA LYS A 80 -2.08 -11.20 10.65
C LYS A 80 -3.25 -10.24 10.86
N ALA A 81 -3.84 -10.21 12.05
CA ALA A 81 -4.92 -9.30 12.39
C ALA A 81 -4.50 -7.82 12.29
N ARG A 82 -3.33 -7.48 12.84
CA ARG A 82 -2.76 -6.13 12.76
C ARG A 82 -2.49 -5.70 11.31
N ASN A 83 -1.86 -6.56 10.51
CA ASN A 83 -1.58 -6.28 9.11
C ASN A 83 -2.86 -6.09 8.31
N LYS A 84 -3.89 -6.92 8.55
CA LYS A 84 -5.21 -6.78 7.91
C LYS A 84 -5.89 -5.46 8.25
N ALA A 85 -5.85 -5.05 9.52
CA ALA A 85 -6.42 -3.76 9.95
C ALA A 85 -5.71 -2.58 9.26
N LEU A 86 -4.37 -2.60 9.22
CA LEU A 86 -3.58 -1.55 8.57
C LEU A 86 -3.80 -1.51 7.04
N MET A 87 -3.83 -2.67 6.38
CA MET A 87 -4.14 -2.74 4.94
C MET A 87 -5.56 -2.24 4.63
N GLY A 88 -6.53 -2.50 5.51
CA GLY A 88 -7.88 -1.93 5.40
C GLY A 88 -7.86 -0.41 5.41
N LEU A 89 -7.14 0.17 6.38
CA LEU A 89 -6.98 1.61 6.50
C LEU A 89 -6.28 2.23 5.29
N ARG A 90 -5.24 1.58 4.75
CA ARG A 90 -4.54 2.01 3.53
C ARG A 90 -5.43 2.04 2.31
N ARG A 91 -6.23 1.00 2.12
CA ARG A 91 -7.18 0.92 1.01
C ARG A 91 -8.21 2.04 1.12
N GLU A 92 -8.70 2.31 2.32
CA GLU A 92 -9.61 3.43 2.57
C GLU A 92 -8.94 4.77 2.28
N ALA A 93 -7.75 5.03 2.82
CA ALA A 93 -6.96 6.23 2.56
C ALA A 93 -6.75 6.47 1.06
N ARG A 94 -6.29 5.45 0.31
CA ARG A 94 -6.16 5.52 -1.15
C ARG A 94 -7.48 5.84 -1.82
N ALA A 95 -8.57 5.16 -1.45
CA ALA A 95 -9.88 5.38 -2.04
C ALA A 95 -10.36 6.83 -1.84
N VAL A 96 -10.16 7.39 -0.64
CA VAL A 96 -10.43 8.80 -0.36
C VAL A 96 -9.62 9.70 -1.30
N THR A 97 -8.30 9.56 -1.29
CA THR A 97 -7.41 10.42 -2.07
C THR A 97 -7.72 10.37 -3.56
N TYR A 98 -7.88 9.17 -4.14
CA TYR A 98 -8.25 9.01 -5.55
C TYR A 98 -9.61 9.60 -5.88
N SER A 99 -10.62 9.39 -5.02
CA SER A 99 -11.99 9.88 -5.27
C SER A 99 -12.08 11.41 -5.36
N ILE A 100 -11.12 12.12 -4.78
CA ILE A 100 -11.06 13.57 -4.70
C ILE A 100 -10.15 14.12 -5.80
N LEU A 101 -8.91 13.65 -5.84
CA LEU A 101 -7.92 14.15 -6.80
C LEU A 101 -8.27 13.81 -8.26
N HIS A 102 -9.05 12.74 -8.51
CA HIS A 102 -9.50 12.42 -9.87
C HIS A 102 -10.62 13.36 -10.36
N LYS A 103 -11.42 13.93 -9.45
CA LYS A 103 -12.51 14.86 -9.81
C LYS A 103 -12.03 16.30 -9.96
N ILE A 104 -10.88 16.63 -9.38
CA ILE A 104 -10.43 18.00 -9.21
C ILE A 104 -9.13 18.16 -9.99
N GLU A 105 -9.23 18.79 -11.17
CA GLU A 105 -8.10 19.07 -12.06
C GLU A 105 -7.08 20.08 -11.48
N LYS A 106 -7.34 20.62 -10.28
CA LYS A 106 -6.43 21.52 -9.57
C LYS A 106 -5.72 20.82 -8.41
N PRO A 107 -4.46 21.18 -8.12
CA PRO A 107 -3.73 20.71 -6.94
C PRO A 107 -4.40 21.16 -5.63
N LEU A 108 -4.50 20.25 -4.65
CA LEU A 108 -5.15 20.51 -3.37
C LEU A 108 -4.17 20.39 -2.19
N THR A 109 -4.39 21.16 -1.13
CA THR A 109 -3.72 20.92 0.15
C THR A 109 -4.28 19.66 0.83
N LEU A 110 -3.55 19.10 1.79
CA LEU A 110 -4.05 17.95 2.57
C LEU A 110 -5.35 18.28 3.31
N GLN A 111 -5.48 19.51 3.82
CA GLN A 111 -6.70 19.98 4.48
C GLN A 111 -7.87 20.08 3.49
N GLU A 112 -7.65 20.61 2.28
CA GLU A 112 -8.68 20.68 1.24
C GLU A 112 -9.17 19.27 0.85
N ILE A 113 -8.30 18.26 0.84
CA ILE A 113 -8.69 16.86 0.60
C ILE A 113 -9.58 16.33 1.73
N GLU A 114 -9.25 16.61 2.99
CA GLU A 114 -10.08 16.22 4.14
C GLU A 114 -11.47 16.87 4.08
N ASP A 115 -11.50 18.18 3.79
CA ASP A 115 -12.72 18.98 3.75
C ASP A 115 -13.66 18.54 2.62
N GLU A 116 -13.11 18.25 1.43
CA GLU A 116 -13.88 17.76 0.29
C GLU A 116 -14.48 16.38 0.57
N TRP A 117 -13.72 15.50 1.23
CA TRP A 117 -14.22 14.18 1.62
C TRP A 117 -15.37 14.28 2.62
N MET A 118 -15.20 15.10 3.67
CA MET A 118 -16.21 15.32 4.70
C MET A 118 -17.48 15.92 4.11
N THR A 119 -17.34 16.89 3.21
CA THR A 119 -18.46 17.52 2.50
C THR A 119 -19.24 16.50 1.67
N THR A 120 -18.53 15.67 0.90
CA THR A 120 -19.13 14.62 0.07
C THR A 120 -19.93 13.61 0.90
N ARG A 121 -19.45 13.28 2.12
CA ARG A 121 -20.06 12.26 2.99
C ARG A 121 -20.94 12.81 4.12
N ARG A 122 -21.07 14.14 4.22
CA ARG A 122 -21.80 14.83 5.30
C ARG A 122 -21.33 14.40 6.69
N LEU A 123 -20.01 14.30 6.88
CA LEU A 123 -19.41 13.91 8.15
C LEU A 123 -19.11 15.13 9.03
N PRO A 124 -19.28 15.02 10.37
CA PRO A 124 -18.99 16.13 11.28
C PRO A 124 -17.49 16.35 11.51
N SER A 125 -16.67 15.30 11.33
CA SER A 125 -15.21 15.38 11.47
C SER A 125 -14.52 14.25 10.69
N PHE A 126 -13.27 14.48 10.34
CA PHE A 126 -12.42 13.47 9.69
C PHE A 126 -11.82 12.53 10.74
N PRO A 127 -11.95 11.20 10.62
CA PRO A 127 -11.42 10.25 11.60
C PRO A 127 -9.89 10.34 11.75
N ASP A 128 -9.39 10.50 12.99
CA ASP A 128 -7.95 10.73 13.25
C ASP A 128 -7.04 9.62 12.70
N VAL A 129 -7.47 8.37 12.86
CA VAL A 129 -6.72 7.20 12.37
C VAL A 129 -6.61 7.22 10.85
N LEU A 130 -7.69 7.62 10.15
CA LEU A 130 -7.68 7.75 8.69
C LEU A 130 -6.85 8.96 8.25
N ARG A 131 -6.84 10.06 9.02
CA ARG A 131 -6.08 11.28 8.68
C ARG A 131 -4.60 10.97 8.57
N ALA A 132 -4.06 10.30 9.59
CA ALA A 132 -2.65 9.93 9.62
C ALA A 132 -2.27 9.03 8.44
N GLU A 133 -3.10 8.03 8.10
CA GLU A 133 -2.81 7.12 6.99
C GLU A 133 -3.00 7.79 5.62
N LEU A 134 -3.96 8.72 5.48
CA LEU A 134 -4.14 9.52 4.28
C LEU A 134 -2.90 10.36 3.98
N HIS A 135 -2.43 11.10 4.98
CA HIS A 135 -1.22 11.93 4.86
C HIS A 135 -0.01 11.06 4.53
N ARG A 136 0.16 9.94 5.24
CA ARG A 136 1.23 8.98 4.98
C ARG A 136 1.17 8.46 3.54
N THR A 137 0.01 7.99 3.10
CA THR A 137 -0.19 7.39 1.76
C THR A 137 0.20 8.36 0.65
N ILE A 138 -0.20 9.63 0.78
CA ILE A 138 0.14 10.68 -0.19
C ILE A 138 1.65 10.90 -0.23
N LEU A 139 2.28 11.05 0.93
CA LEU A 139 3.70 11.38 1.03
C LEU A 139 4.62 10.20 0.65
N SER A 140 4.17 8.96 0.85
CA SER A 140 4.97 7.75 0.62
C SER A 140 4.76 7.09 -0.75
N SER A 141 3.94 7.67 -1.63
CA SER A 141 3.61 7.08 -2.94
C SER A 141 3.87 8.06 -4.09
N PRO A 142 5.14 8.45 -4.33
CA PRO A 142 5.50 9.46 -5.34
C PRO A 142 5.17 9.02 -6.78
N SER A 143 5.05 7.71 -7.02
CA SER A 143 4.58 7.15 -8.29
C SER A 143 3.14 7.55 -8.60
N ILE A 144 2.33 7.85 -7.59
CA ILE A 144 0.89 8.15 -7.72
C ILE A 144 0.61 9.63 -7.46
N PHE A 145 1.27 10.23 -6.46
CA PHE A 145 1.00 11.59 -5.99
C PHE A 145 2.22 12.47 -6.20
N GLN A 146 2.01 13.60 -6.88
CA GLN A 146 3.01 14.64 -7.05
C GLN A 146 2.76 15.77 -6.06
N MET A 147 3.79 16.07 -5.25
CA MET A 147 3.82 17.26 -4.40
C MET A 147 4.31 18.47 -5.21
N ILE A 148 3.61 19.59 -5.10
CA ILE A 148 3.99 20.87 -5.71
C ILE A 148 3.91 22.00 -4.69
N GLU A 149 4.73 23.03 -4.88
CA GLU A 149 4.66 24.27 -4.09
C GLU A 149 3.95 25.35 -4.92
N GLN A 150 2.85 25.88 -4.39
CA GLN A 150 2.07 26.94 -5.03
C GLN A 150 1.50 27.85 -3.94
N ASN A 151 1.63 29.17 -4.10
CA ASN A 151 1.16 30.17 -3.13
C ASN A 151 1.70 29.95 -1.69
N ASN A 152 2.96 29.54 -1.54
CA ASN A 152 3.60 29.17 -0.26
C ASN A 152 2.96 27.97 0.46
N GLU A 153 2.13 27.18 -0.23
CA GLU A 153 1.53 25.96 0.32
C GLU A 153 2.00 24.72 -0.44
N ARG A 154 2.11 23.59 0.27
CA ARG A 154 2.32 22.28 -0.33
C ARG A 154 0.98 21.71 -0.79
N ARG A 155 0.87 21.47 -2.09
CA ARG A 155 -0.32 20.91 -2.73
C ARG A 155 0.00 19.58 -3.39
N VAL A 156 -1.03 18.76 -3.54
CA VAL A 156 -1.00 17.40 -4.05
C VAL A 156 -1.83 17.35 -5.32
N LYS A 157 -1.31 16.69 -6.34
CA LYS A 157 -2.09 16.27 -7.52
C LYS A 157 -1.72 14.84 -7.90
N LEU A 158 -2.52 14.21 -8.75
CA LEU A 158 -2.13 12.92 -9.34
C LEU A 158 -0.95 13.12 -10.28
N THR A 159 -0.03 12.16 -10.29
CA THR A 159 1.03 12.08 -11.30
C THR A 159 0.40 11.81 -12.66
N ASN A 160 0.80 12.54 -13.72
CA ASN A 160 0.28 12.34 -15.07
C ASN A 160 0.80 11.00 -15.62
N PHE A 161 -0.06 9.98 -15.69
CA PHE A 161 0.22 8.74 -16.41
C PHE A 161 -0.09 8.93 -17.91
N GLY A 162 0.63 9.84 -18.56
CA GLY A 162 0.36 10.20 -19.96
C GLY A 162 1.32 11.27 -20.46
N ASN A 163 2.57 10.85 -20.72
CA ASN A 163 3.52 11.36 -21.70
C ASN A 163 4.85 10.60 -21.49
N GLU A 164 4.80 9.26 -21.49
CA GLU A 164 5.97 8.53 -21.96
C GLU A 164 5.91 8.64 -23.48
N GLU A 165 6.72 9.54 -24.02
CA GLU A 165 7.04 9.54 -25.44
C GLU A 165 7.41 8.11 -25.81
N VAL A 166 6.74 7.59 -26.84
CA VAL A 166 7.17 6.42 -27.57
C VAL A 166 8.55 6.76 -28.13
N VAL A 167 9.60 6.47 -27.37
CA VAL A 167 10.96 6.44 -27.91
C VAL A 167 11.07 5.09 -28.62
N GLU A 168 10.66 5.08 -29.89
CA GLU A 168 11.11 4.07 -30.83
C GLU A 168 12.65 4.07 -30.82
N ASN A 169 13.23 2.91 -30.52
CA ASN A 169 14.55 2.49 -30.98
C ASN A 169 14.57 0.96 -31.11
#